data_AF-A0A0V8JRS4-F1
#
_entry.id   AF-A0A0V8JRS4-F1
#
_cell.length_a   1.000
_cell.length_b   1.000
_cell.length_c   1.000
_cell.angle_alpha   90.00
_cell.angle_beta   90.00
_cell.angle_gamma   90.00
#
_symmetry.space_group_name_H-M   'P 1'
#
loop_
_entity.id
_entity.type
_entity.pdbx_description
1 polymer ?
#
loop_
_entity_poly.entity_id
_entity_poly.type
_entity_poly.pdbx_seq_one_letter_code
_entity_poly.pdbx_strand_id
1 'polypeptide(L)'
;MSGKPILNDSIRNKVTQLEYKGLSGKEKEIKRIYKESTGKEPPPFKIYSSDEMNIGKESGFDGAAIHFYDEKKHINQVYYIFRGTEPSKDFGDVVYDALGIGAGEDQAQISDATKMYEKVEGNIKSSGTKVERYGDGHSLGGHLIVTLGLITKNFKDVRGMTSVALIYFHY
;
A
#
# COMPACT_ATOMS: atom_id res chain seq x y z
N MET A 1 -17.20 -16.64 1.90
CA MET A 1 -16.84 -16.19 3.27
C MET A 1 -15.57 -15.37 3.16
N SER A 2 -15.57 -14.10 3.57
CA SER A 2 -14.37 -13.25 3.51
C SER A 2 -13.44 -13.61 4.67
N GLY A 3 -12.16 -13.84 4.40
CA GLY A 3 -11.18 -14.08 5.46
C GLY A 3 -11.03 -12.84 6.33
N LYS A 4 -10.71 -13.01 7.62
CA LYS A 4 -10.31 -11.86 8.46
C LYS A 4 -9.01 -11.27 7.89
N PRO A 5 -8.83 -9.94 7.88
CA PRO A 5 -7.56 -9.33 7.49
C PRO A 5 -6.42 -9.90 8.35
N ILE A 6 -5.36 -10.40 7.70
CA ILE A 6 -4.13 -10.85 8.35
C ILE A 6 -3.46 -9.67 9.07
N LEU A 7 -3.45 -8.49 8.45
CA LEU A 7 -2.98 -7.27 9.10
C LEU A 7 -4.19 -6.49 9.62
N ASN A 8 -4.32 -6.41 10.95
CA ASN A 8 -5.27 -5.50 11.57
C ASN A 8 -4.79 -4.04 11.45
N ASP A 9 -5.64 -3.10 11.83
CA ASP A 9 -5.36 -1.67 11.67
C ASP A 9 -4.07 -1.21 12.34
N SER A 10 -3.78 -1.72 13.55
CA SER A 10 -2.54 -1.40 14.27
C SER A 10 -1.30 -1.87 13.51
N ILE A 11 -1.34 -3.08 12.94
CA ILE A 11 -0.22 -3.61 12.15
C ILE A 11 -0.06 -2.81 10.86
N ARG A 12 -1.15 -2.56 10.14
CA ARG A 12 -1.14 -1.77 8.90
C ARG A 12 -0.59 -0.37 9.12
N ASN A 13 -0.94 0.28 10.24
CA ASN A 13 -0.39 1.60 10.59
C ASN A 13 1.14 1.54 10.81
N LYS A 14 1.63 0.55 11.55
CA LYS A 14 3.07 0.36 11.78
C LYS A 14 3.84 0.04 10.50
N VAL A 15 3.25 -0.76 9.61
CA VAL A 15 3.83 -1.09 8.30
C VAL A 15 3.86 0.15 7.39
N THR A 16 2.78 0.94 7.37
CA THR A 16 2.74 2.21 6.62
C THR A 16 3.80 3.19 7.10
N GLN A 17 4.06 3.26 8.41
CA GLN A 17 5.16 4.04 8.95
C GLN A 17 6.54 3.48 8.57
N LEU A 18 6.67 2.15 8.48
CA LEU A 18 7.92 1.51 8.09
C LEU A 18 8.31 1.81 6.64
N GLU A 19 7.33 1.97 5.74
CA GLU A 19 7.54 2.31 4.31
C GLU A 19 8.31 3.64 4.11
N TYR A 20 8.31 4.56 5.07
CA TYR A 20 9.17 5.76 4.99
C TYR A 20 10.68 5.42 4.90
N LYS A 21 11.06 4.20 5.27
CA LYS A 21 12.42 3.67 5.15
C LYS A 21 12.58 2.67 4.00
N GLY A 22 11.55 2.52 3.17
CA GLY A 22 11.39 1.46 2.16
C GLY A 22 11.09 0.10 2.78
N LEU A 23 10.20 -0.68 2.17
CA LEU A 23 9.91 -2.06 2.61
C LEU A 23 10.77 -3.15 1.96
N SER A 24 11.54 -2.87 0.91
CA SER A 24 12.46 -3.87 0.34
C SER A 24 13.46 -4.37 1.40
N GLY A 25 13.58 -5.70 1.53
CA GLY A 25 14.45 -6.34 2.52
C GLY A 25 14.01 -6.20 3.98
N LYS A 26 12.78 -5.76 4.25
CA LYS A 26 12.23 -5.53 5.60
C LYS A 26 11.40 -6.69 6.15
N GLU A 27 11.63 -7.92 5.69
CA GLU A 27 10.86 -9.09 6.13
C GLU A 27 11.00 -9.34 7.64
N LYS A 28 12.17 -9.07 8.22
CA LYS A 28 12.40 -9.26 9.67
C LYS A 28 11.60 -8.25 10.49
N GLU A 29 11.57 -6.99 10.05
CA GLU A 29 10.80 -5.92 10.70
C GLU A 29 9.30 -6.17 10.59
N ILE A 30 8.78 -6.60 9.44
CA ILE A 30 7.37 -6.96 9.27
C ILE A 30 7.00 -8.16 10.16
N LYS A 31 7.84 -9.20 10.21
CA LYS A 31 7.64 -10.35 11.12
C LYS A 31 7.60 -9.91 12.58
N ARG A 32 8.52 -9.02 12.97
CA ARG A 32 8.57 -8.46 14.32
C ARG A 32 7.29 -7.67 14.65
N ILE A 33 6.86 -6.75 13.79
CA ILE A 33 5.63 -5.96 13.97
C ILE A 33 4.42 -6.88 14.16
N TYR A 34 4.30 -7.92 13.30
CA TYR A 34 3.22 -8.88 13.37
C TYR A 34 3.24 -9.67 14.68
N LYS A 35 4.40 -10.18 15.08
CA LYS A 35 4.58 -10.96 16.31
C LYS A 35 4.32 -10.15 17.57
N GLU A 36 4.82 -8.93 17.63
CA GLU A 36 4.56 -8.01 18.75
C GLU A 36 3.07 -7.68 18.88
N SER A 37 2.33 -7.64 17.76
CA SER A 37 0.92 -7.28 17.75
C SER A 37 -0.04 -8.46 17.92
N THR A 38 0.40 -9.69 17.61
CA THR A 38 -0.48 -10.89 17.60
C THR A 38 -0.02 -12.02 18.51
N GLY A 39 1.23 -11.97 19.01
CA GLY A 39 1.87 -13.06 19.75
C GLY A 39 2.25 -14.27 18.89
N LYS A 40 2.11 -14.22 17.56
CA LYS A 40 2.31 -15.35 16.63
C LYS A 40 3.22 -14.96 15.47
N GLU A 41 3.82 -15.94 14.80
CA GLU A 41 4.51 -15.70 13.52
C GLU A 41 3.49 -15.42 12.40
N PRO A 42 3.79 -14.51 11.45
CA PRO A 42 2.93 -14.29 10.31
C PRO A 42 2.89 -15.50 9.37
N PRO A 43 1.84 -15.64 8.56
CA PRO A 43 1.87 -16.53 7.40
C PRO A 43 3.04 -16.19 6.46
N PRO A 44 3.45 -17.11 5.56
CA PRO A 44 4.40 -16.79 4.51
C PRO A 44 3.95 -15.58 3.68
N PHE A 45 4.88 -14.68 3.39
CA PHE A 45 4.63 -13.50 2.59
C PHE A 45 5.79 -13.15 1.69
N LYS A 46 5.51 -12.34 0.67
CA LYS A 46 6.47 -11.74 -0.24
C LYS A 46 6.25 -10.23 -0.31
N ILE A 47 7.34 -9.49 -0.39
CA ILE A 47 7.34 -8.04 -0.58
C ILE A 47 7.62 -7.76 -2.06
N TYR A 48 6.97 -6.73 -2.59
CA TYR A 48 7.17 -6.17 -3.91
C TYR A 48 7.34 -4.66 -3.75
N SER A 49 8.43 -4.07 -4.22
CA SER A 49 8.61 -2.60 -4.15
C SER A 49 8.63 -1.96 -5.54
N SER A 50 8.22 -0.70 -5.63
CA SER A 50 8.33 0.10 -6.86
C SER A 50 9.77 0.20 -7.34
N ASP A 51 10.74 0.31 -6.42
CA ASP A 51 12.17 0.37 -6.70
C ASP A 51 12.67 -0.89 -7.41
N GLU A 52 12.40 -2.09 -6.86
CA GLU A 52 12.71 -3.37 -7.50
C GLU A 52 12.06 -3.51 -8.89
N MET A 53 10.91 -2.86 -9.10
CA MET A 53 10.19 -2.87 -10.37
C MET A 53 10.63 -1.79 -11.36
N ASN A 54 11.56 -0.90 -10.96
CA ASN A 54 11.96 0.30 -11.67
C ASN A 54 10.76 1.19 -12.06
N ILE A 55 9.86 1.44 -11.12
CA ILE A 55 8.67 2.29 -11.27
C ILE A 55 8.82 3.51 -10.36
N GLY A 56 8.38 4.69 -10.81
CA GLY A 56 8.41 5.90 -9.98
C GLY A 56 9.69 6.75 -10.07
N LYS A 57 10.70 6.32 -10.84
CA LYS A 57 11.98 7.06 -10.98
C LYS A 57 11.82 8.48 -11.54
N GLU A 58 10.83 8.68 -12.42
CA GLU A 58 10.56 9.98 -13.03
C GLU A 58 9.41 10.71 -12.34
N SER A 59 8.38 9.99 -11.90
CA SER A 59 7.17 10.57 -11.28
C SER A 59 7.31 10.86 -9.79
N GLY A 60 8.30 10.27 -9.11
CA GLY A 60 8.43 10.33 -7.66
C GLY A 60 7.54 9.33 -6.90
N PHE A 61 6.80 8.46 -7.61
CA PHE A 61 5.97 7.44 -6.97
C PHE A 61 6.82 6.45 -6.14
N ASP A 62 6.42 6.26 -4.88
CA ASP A 62 7.04 5.30 -3.96
C ASP A 62 5.98 4.45 -3.27
N GLY A 63 6.15 3.13 -3.35
CA GLY A 63 5.19 2.20 -2.77
C GLY A 63 5.68 0.76 -2.78
N ALA A 64 5.08 -0.04 -1.90
CA ALA A 64 5.29 -1.47 -1.83
C ALA A 64 3.97 -2.24 -1.72
N ALA A 65 4.04 -3.55 -1.94
CA ALA A 65 2.97 -4.48 -1.68
C ALA A 65 3.48 -5.67 -0.89
N ILE A 66 2.69 -6.11 0.10
CA ILE A 66 2.96 -7.32 0.88
C ILE A 66 1.88 -8.35 0.55
N HIS A 67 2.28 -9.45 -0.08
CA HIS A 67 1.38 -10.55 -0.43
C HIS A 67 1.56 -11.71 0.55
N PHE A 68 0.52 -11.99 1.35
CA PHE A 68 0.42 -13.17 2.19
C PHE A 68 -0.28 -14.29 1.41
N TYR A 69 0.37 -15.45 1.33
CA TYR A 69 -0.16 -16.62 0.63
C TYR A 69 0.12 -17.92 1.38
N ASP A 70 -0.95 -18.66 1.67
CA ASP A 70 -0.90 -20.01 2.25
C ASP A 70 -2.17 -20.77 1.81
N GLU A 71 -2.02 -21.60 0.77
CA GLU A 71 -3.13 -22.36 0.17
C GLU A 71 -3.84 -23.26 1.20
N LYS A 72 -3.08 -23.91 2.08
CA LYS A 72 -3.62 -24.83 3.10
C LYS A 72 -4.48 -24.10 4.13
N LYS A 73 -4.19 -22.82 4.37
CA LYS A 73 -4.95 -21.97 5.29
C LYS A 73 -5.94 -21.05 4.57
N HIS A 74 -6.12 -21.21 3.26
CA HIS A 74 -6.95 -20.36 2.40
C HIS A 74 -6.61 -18.86 2.54
N ILE A 75 -5.31 -18.55 2.65
CA ILE A 75 -4.82 -17.17 2.73
C ILE A 75 -4.37 -16.74 1.34
N ASN A 76 -4.99 -15.68 0.83
CA ASN A 76 -4.56 -14.98 -0.38
C ASN A 76 -4.90 -13.49 -0.22
N GLN A 77 -4.02 -12.74 0.43
CA GLN A 77 -4.25 -11.33 0.75
C GLN A 77 -3.06 -10.48 0.34
N VAL A 78 -3.30 -9.35 -0.32
CA VAL A 78 -2.26 -8.38 -0.69
C VAL A 78 -2.58 -7.02 -0.08
N TYR A 79 -1.55 -6.38 0.48
CA TYR A 79 -1.61 -5.08 1.13
C TYR A 79 -0.70 -4.13 0.35
N TYR A 80 -1.30 -3.16 -0.34
CA TYR A 80 -0.59 -2.09 -1.03
C TYR A 80 -0.37 -0.93 -0.07
N ILE A 81 0.87 -0.46 0.04
CA ILE A 81 1.29 0.61 0.96
C ILE A 81 1.99 1.69 0.14
N PHE A 82 1.36 2.85 0.00
CA PHE A 82 1.88 3.96 -0.79
C PHE A 82 2.34 5.11 0.09
N ARG A 83 3.46 5.72 -0.30
CA ARG A 83 4.00 6.89 0.36
C ARG A 83 3.87 8.09 -0.56
N GLY A 84 3.53 9.25 0.00
CA GLY A 84 3.74 10.53 -0.67
C GLY A 84 5.19 10.98 -0.58
N THR A 85 5.71 11.59 -1.64
CA THR A 85 6.92 12.40 -1.55
C THR A 85 6.74 13.46 -0.46
N GLU A 86 7.72 13.58 0.44
CA GLU A 86 7.76 14.73 1.36
C GLU A 86 8.19 15.94 0.53
N PRO A 87 7.39 17.02 0.45
CA PRO A 87 7.86 18.28 -0.08
C PRO A 87 8.99 18.78 0.81
N SER A 88 10.02 19.39 0.21
CA SER A 88 10.98 20.20 0.95
C SER A 88 10.24 21.19 1.87
N LYS A 89 10.70 21.28 3.13
CA LYS A 89 10.23 22.11 4.25
C LYS A 89 9.36 23.35 3.90
N ASP A 90 8.11 23.15 3.48
CA ASP A 90 7.03 24.15 3.49
C ASP A 90 5.69 23.39 3.37
N PHE A 91 5.35 22.66 4.43
CA PHE A 91 4.27 21.67 4.45
C PHE A 91 2.85 22.29 4.57
N GLY A 92 2.76 23.59 4.84
CA GLY A 92 1.48 24.29 5.07
C GLY A 92 0.71 24.57 3.79
N ASP A 93 1.41 24.90 2.70
CA ASP A 93 0.81 25.29 1.42
C ASP A 93 0.54 24.08 0.49
N VAL A 94 1.30 22.98 0.66
CA VAL A 94 1.24 21.82 -0.24
C VAL A 94 -0.05 20.99 -0.12
N VAL A 95 -0.74 20.98 1.02
CA VAL A 95 -2.01 20.24 1.11
C VAL A 95 -3.08 20.85 0.17
N TYR A 96 -3.03 22.17 -0.03
CA TYR A 96 -3.91 22.86 -0.98
C TYR A 96 -3.39 22.76 -2.42
N ASP A 97 -2.08 22.82 -2.64
CA ASP A 97 -1.50 22.68 -3.98
C ASP A 97 -1.53 21.24 -4.52
N ALA A 98 -1.46 20.21 -3.65
CA ALA A 98 -1.65 18.80 -4.03
C ALA A 98 -3.10 18.48 -4.46
N LEU A 99 -4.04 19.37 -4.19
CA LEU A 99 -5.40 19.30 -4.73
C LEU A 99 -5.59 20.22 -5.97
N GLY A 100 -4.63 21.09 -6.30
CA GLY A 100 -4.83 22.20 -7.25
C GLY A 100 -3.75 22.49 -8.31
N ILE A 101 -2.47 22.14 -8.12
CA ILE A 101 -1.36 22.59 -9.00
C ILE A 101 -0.67 21.44 -9.78
N GLY A 102 -0.93 20.17 -9.43
CA GLY A 102 -0.16 19.03 -9.92
C GLY A 102 -0.77 18.13 -11.00
N ALA A 103 -1.83 18.53 -11.72
CA ALA A 103 -2.61 17.58 -12.55
C ALA A 103 -1.79 16.67 -13.50
N GLY A 104 -0.61 17.11 -13.97
CA GLY A 104 0.32 16.26 -14.75
C GLY A 104 1.19 15.31 -13.91
N GLU A 105 1.75 15.79 -12.78
CA GLU A 105 2.59 14.98 -11.87
C GLU A 105 1.73 13.94 -11.12
N ASP A 106 0.55 14.34 -10.65
CA ASP A 106 -0.42 13.44 -10.02
C ASP A 106 -0.87 12.34 -10.99
N GLN A 107 -1.10 12.68 -12.27
CA GLN A 107 -1.41 11.68 -13.30
C GLN A 107 -0.25 10.71 -13.55
N ALA A 108 1.00 11.19 -13.55
CA ALA A 108 2.17 10.34 -13.71
C ALA A 108 2.33 9.37 -12.52
N GLN A 109 2.14 9.85 -11.28
CA GLN A 109 2.19 9.01 -10.09
C GLN A 109 1.03 8.00 -10.04
N ILE A 110 -0.18 8.37 -10.44
CA ILE A 110 -1.32 7.43 -10.55
C ILE A 110 -1.07 6.38 -11.64
N SER A 111 -0.49 6.76 -12.77
CA SER A 111 -0.09 5.82 -13.82
C SER A 111 0.94 4.81 -13.31
N ASP A 112 1.96 5.28 -12.58
CA ASP A 112 2.97 4.42 -11.98
C ASP A 112 2.41 3.52 -10.86
N ALA A 113 1.52 4.04 -10.02
CA ALA A 113 0.79 3.23 -9.03
C ALA A 113 -0.03 2.12 -9.69
N THR A 114 -0.71 2.42 -10.79
CA THR A 114 -1.49 1.45 -11.58
C THR A 114 -0.58 0.40 -12.20
N LYS A 115 0.54 0.82 -12.79
CA LYS A 115 1.55 -0.08 -13.38
C LYS A 115 2.17 -1.01 -12.33
N MET A 116 2.46 -0.50 -11.14
CA MET A 116 2.95 -1.32 -10.03
C MET A 116 1.89 -2.34 -9.61
N TYR A 117 0.65 -1.89 -9.43
CA TYR A 117 -0.48 -2.76 -9.13
C TYR A 117 -0.61 -3.90 -10.14
N GLU A 118 -0.62 -3.61 -11.44
CA GLU A 118 -0.70 -4.63 -12.50
C GLU A 118 0.47 -5.62 -12.46
N LYS A 119 1.70 -5.15 -12.21
CA LYS A 119 2.87 -6.03 -12.06
C LYS A 119 2.75 -6.93 -10.83
N VAL A 120 2.31 -6.41 -9.70
CA VAL A 120 2.09 -7.20 -8.48
C VAL A 120 1.02 -8.26 -8.74
N GLU A 121 -0.13 -7.86 -9.27
CA GLU A 121 -1.24 -8.76 -9.59
C GLU A 121 -0.83 -9.86 -10.59
N GLY A 122 -0.06 -9.52 -11.63
CA GLY A 122 0.47 -10.50 -12.57
C GLY A 122 1.43 -11.53 -11.94
N ASN A 123 2.08 -11.17 -10.82
CA ASN A 123 2.91 -12.09 -10.04
C ASN A 123 2.12 -12.93 -9.03
N ILE A 124 0.90 -12.52 -8.68
CA ILE A 124 0.02 -13.28 -7.79
C ILE A 124 -0.66 -14.37 -8.61
N LYS A 125 -0.23 -15.62 -8.41
CA LYS A 125 -0.82 -16.78 -9.13
C LYS A 125 -2.33 -16.82 -8.89
N SER A 126 -3.09 -17.02 -9.97
CA SER A 126 -4.51 -17.38 -9.91
C SER A 126 -4.64 -18.77 -9.27
N SER A 127 -4.67 -18.82 -7.95
CA SER A 127 -5.11 -19.99 -7.20
C SER A 127 -6.65 -20.00 -7.17
N GLY A 128 -7.26 -21.15 -6.87
CA GLY A 128 -8.71 -21.22 -6.64
C GLY A 128 -9.21 -20.35 -5.47
N THR A 129 -8.31 -19.70 -4.72
CA THR A 129 -8.64 -18.78 -3.62
C THR A 129 -8.64 -17.34 -4.12
N LYS A 130 -9.79 -16.66 -4.00
CA LYS A 130 -9.96 -15.24 -4.33
C LYS A 130 -8.94 -14.38 -3.57
N VAL A 131 -8.22 -13.53 -4.29
CA VAL A 131 -7.31 -12.53 -3.70
C VAL A 131 -8.12 -11.42 -3.05
N GLU A 132 -7.90 -11.16 -1.76
CA GLU A 132 -8.40 -9.96 -1.07
C GLU A 132 -7.34 -8.86 -1.09
N ARG A 133 -7.74 -7.63 -1.43
CA ARG A 133 -6.83 -6.49 -1.59
C ARG A 133 -7.13 -5.43 -0.52
N TYR A 134 -6.07 -4.91 0.06
CA TYR A 134 -6.12 -3.85 1.06
C TYR A 134 -5.16 -2.74 0.63
N GLY A 135 -5.55 -1.50 0.87
CA GLY A 135 -4.77 -0.32 0.48
C GLY A 135 -4.54 0.61 1.65
N ASP A 136 -3.30 1.05 1.83
CA ASP A 136 -2.88 2.03 2.81
C ASP A 136 -2.02 3.09 2.12
N GLY A 137 -2.20 4.34 2.49
CA GLY A 137 -1.33 5.40 2.00
C GLY A 137 -1.20 6.53 3.00
N HIS A 138 -0.03 7.19 3.03
CA HIS A 138 0.19 8.37 3.86
C HIS A 138 0.58 9.60 3.02
N SER A 139 0.12 10.78 3.42
CA SER A 139 0.29 12.05 2.70
C SER A 139 -0.29 11.93 1.28
N LEU A 140 0.44 12.36 0.24
CA LEU A 140 0.04 12.17 -1.17
C LEU A 140 -0.25 10.70 -1.50
N GLY A 141 0.47 9.74 -0.90
CA GLY A 141 0.21 8.31 -1.07
C GLY A 141 -1.20 7.89 -0.66
N GLY A 142 -1.81 8.62 0.28
CA GLY A 142 -3.21 8.44 0.67
C GLY A 142 -4.19 8.79 -0.46
N HIS A 143 -3.91 9.85 -1.22
CA HIS A 143 -4.68 10.17 -2.43
C HIS A 143 -4.49 9.09 -3.51
N LEU A 144 -3.23 8.68 -3.76
CA LEU A 144 -2.91 7.70 -4.79
C LEU A 144 -3.63 6.35 -4.56
N ILE A 145 -3.61 5.83 -3.32
CA ILE A 145 -4.22 4.54 -3.02
C ILE A 145 -5.75 4.59 -3.09
N VAL A 146 -6.36 5.72 -2.72
CA VAL A 146 -7.81 5.93 -2.83
C VAL A 146 -8.21 5.97 -4.30
N THR A 147 -7.51 6.75 -5.12
CA THR A 147 -7.75 6.84 -6.56
C THR A 147 -7.54 5.48 -7.25
N LEU A 148 -6.48 4.75 -6.91
CA LEU A 148 -6.27 3.39 -7.43
C LEU A 148 -7.43 2.46 -7.04
N GLY A 149 -7.89 2.52 -5.78
CA GLY A 149 -9.04 1.75 -5.31
C GLY A 149 -10.33 2.05 -6.09
N LEU A 150 -10.56 3.33 -6.46
CA LEU A 150 -11.68 3.76 -7.30
C LEU A 150 -11.57 3.27 -8.75
N ILE A 151 -10.36 3.24 -9.30
CA ILE A 151 -10.09 2.74 -10.66
C ILE A 151 -10.33 1.23 -10.72
N THR A 152 -9.77 0.46 -9.78
CA THR A 152 -9.80 -1.01 -9.84
C THR A 152 -11.06 -1.64 -9.24
N LYS A 153 -11.74 -0.93 -8.32
CA LYS A 153 -13.00 -1.35 -7.67
C LYS A 153 -12.99 -2.76 -7.07
N ASN A 154 -11.82 -3.23 -6.63
CA ASN A 154 -11.64 -4.60 -6.15
C ASN A 154 -10.88 -4.69 -4.81
N PHE A 155 -10.67 -3.55 -4.17
CA PHE A 155 -10.18 -3.46 -2.81
C PHE A 155 -11.30 -3.74 -1.82
N LYS A 156 -10.97 -4.46 -0.76
CA LYS A 156 -11.88 -4.73 0.35
C LYS A 156 -11.89 -3.60 1.37
N ASP A 157 -10.76 -2.91 1.53
CA ASP A 157 -10.62 -1.75 2.40
C ASP A 157 -9.45 -0.87 1.94
N VAL A 158 -9.68 0.44 1.90
CA VAL A 158 -8.67 1.44 1.51
C VAL A 158 -8.63 2.56 2.55
N ARG A 159 -7.43 2.89 3.02
CA ARG A 159 -7.21 3.90 4.07
C ARG A 159 -6.19 4.93 3.58
N GLY A 160 -6.64 6.18 3.47
CA GLY A 160 -5.77 7.33 3.19
C GLY A 160 -5.49 8.09 4.48
N MET A 161 -4.22 8.19 4.88
CA MET A 161 -3.78 8.91 6.07
C MET A 161 -3.18 10.25 5.65
N THR A 162 -3.69 11.35 6.19
CA THR A 162 -3.06 12.67 6.07
C THR A 162 -2.42 13.03 7.41
N SER A 163 -1.47 13.97 7.41
CA SER A 163 -0.82 14.47 8.63
C SER A 163 -1.78 15.09 9.66
N VAL A 164 -3.06 15.23 9.32
CA VAL A 164 -4.13 15.84 10.15
C VAL A 164 -5.36 14.94 10.35
N ALA A 165 -5.58 13.89 9.54
CA ALA A 165 -6.71 12.95 9.71
C ALA A 165 -6.56 11.62 8.92
N LEU A 166 -7.11 10.53 9.46
CA LEU A 166 -7.39 9.29 8.70
C LEU A 166 -8.72 9.42 7.94
N ILE A 167 -8.71 9.09 6.65
CA ILE A 167 -9.88 9.01 5.79
C ILE A 167 -10.12 7.54 5.43
N TYR A 168 -11.31 7.04 5.74
CA TYR A 168 -11.74 5.67 5.46
C TYR A 168 -12.72 5.63 4.29
N PHE A 169 -12.51 4.71 3.34
CA PHE A 169 -13.45 4.42 2.26
C PHE A 169 -13.90 2.96 2.34
N HIS A 170 -15.20 2.75 2.49
CA HIS A 170 -15.84 1.43 2.40
C HIS A 170 -16.64 1.36 1.11
N TYR A 171 -16.45 0.27 0.33
CA TYR A 171 -17.12 0.01 -0.94
C TYR A 171 -18.11 -1.14 -0.82
#